data_AF-A0A662RGM6-F1
#
_entry.id   AF-A0A662RGM6-F1
#
_cell.length_a   1.000
_cell.length_b   1.000
_cell.length_c   1.000
_cell.angle_alpha   90.00
_cell.angle_beta   90.00
_cell.angle_gamma   90.00
#
_symmetry.space_group_name_H-M   'P 1'
#
loop_
_entity.id
_entity.type
_entity.pdbx_description
1 polymer ?
#
loop_
_entity_poly.entity_id
_entity_poly.type
_entity_poly.pdbx_seq_one_letter_code
_entity_poly.pdbx_strand_id
1 'polypeptide(L)'
;EDYLWEIGSGSNWLSYHIAVSLGLHQFFLELKQNPVPTFVVYDQPSQVYFPKKLVIREDDTELDPELIDEDIEAVRKVFKVLSSVVENSNGRLQIIVLDHASESAWGDIQNANLVEEWRDGRTLVPMGWLKR
;
A
#
# COMPACT_ATOMS: atom_id res chain seq x y z
N GLU A 1 -19.68 26.61 3.76
CA GLU A 1 -18.41 26.19 3.12
C GLU A 1 -17.56 25.59 4.22
N ASP A 2 -17.53 24.26 4.31
CA ASP A 2 -16.79 23.56 5.35
C ASP A 2 -15.39 23.26 4.80
N TYR A 3 -14.36 23.89 5.38
CA TYR A 3 -12.95 23.74 5.00
C TYR A 3 -12.19 22.73 5.91
N LEU A 4 -12.91 21.91 6.70
CA LEU A 4 -12.30 21.04 7.72
C LEU A 4 -11.87 19.65 7.24
N TRP A 5 -12.32 19.19 6.06
CA TRP A 5 -11.92 17.89 5.52
C TRP A 5 -10.52 17.89 4.87
N GLU A 6 -9.95 19.06 4.56
CA GLU A 6 -8.62 19.15 3.95
C GLU A 6 -7.46 18.91 4.93
N ILE A 7 -7.67 19.17 6.23
CA ILE A 7 -6.64 18.97 7.27
C ILE A 7 -6.75 17.57 7.92
N GLY A 8 -7.94 16.95 7.89
CA GLY A 8 -8.21 15.65 8.52
C GLY A 8 -8.54 14.50 7.55
N SER A 9 -7.99 14.51 6.32
CA SER A 9 -8.24 13.42 5.36
C SER A 9 -7.47 12.16 5.76
N GLY A 10 -8.05 10.97 5.53
CA GLY A 10 -7.33 9.71 5.72
C GLY A 10 -6.01 9.67 4.92
N SER A 11 -5.95 10.39 3.79
CA SER A 11 -4.76 10.52 2.93
C SER A 11 -3.61 11.22 3.66
N ASN A 12 -3.89 12.27 4.43
CA ASN A 12 -2.86 12.94 5.23
C ASN A 12 -2.32 12.01 6.32
N TRP A 13 -3.21 11.29 7.01
CA TRP A 13 -2.82 10.33 8.04
C TRP A 13 -1.92 9.23 7.47
N LEU A 14 -2.30 8.62 6.34
CA LEU A 14 -1.49 7.64 5.63
C LEU A 14 -0.12 8.21 5.25
N SER A 15 -0.11 9.42 4.68
CA SER A 15 1.13 10.09 4.27
C SER A 15 2.09 10.29 5.43
N TYR A 16 1.60 10.67 6.62
CA TYR A 16 2.44 10.79 7.81
C TYR A 16 3.01 9.45 8.26
N HIS A 17 2.21 8.38 8.29
CA HIS A 17 2.71 7.05 8.67
C HIS A 17 3.78 6.54 7.73
N ILE A 18 3.56 6.67 6.42
CA ILE A 18 4.54 6.26 5.41
C ILE A 18 5.81 7.10 5.54
N ALA A 19 5.70 8.43 5.62
CA ALA A 19 6.86 9.30 5.73
C ALA A 19 7.69 9.03 7.00
N VAL A 20 7.02 8.87 8.15
CA VAL A 20 7.71 8.61 9.42
C VAL A 20 8.37 7.23 9.42
N SER A 21 7.66 6.18 9.01
CA SER A 21 8.22 4.83 8.99
C SER A 21 9.40 4.70 8.02
N LEU A 22 9.30 5.25 6.80
CA LEU A 22 10.42 5.27 5.85
C LEU A 22 11.60 6.10 6.36
N GLY A 23 11.36 7.28 6.93
CA GLY A 23 12.40 8.13 7.49
C GLY A 23 13.16 7.44 8.63
N LEU A 24 12.45 6.69 9.48
CA LEU A 24 13.07 5.86 10.52
C LEU A 24 13.92 4.74 9.91
N HIS A 25 13.41 4.01 8.92
CA HIS A 25 14.20 2.97 8.24
C HIS A 25 15.46 3.54 7.58
N GLN A 26 15.37 4.70 6.92
CA GLN A 26 16.53 5.38 6.34
C GLN A 26 17.55 5.74 7.42
N PHE A 27 17.12 6.32 8.54
CA PHE A 27 17.99 6.62 9.68
C PHE A 27 18.65 5.36 10.24
N PHE A 28 17.89 4.28 10.43
CA PHE A 28 18.42 3.02 10.95
C PHE A 28 19.47 2.38 10.04
N LEU A 29 19.38 2.58 8.72
CA LEU A 29 20.39 2.13 7.75
C LEU A 29 21.72 2.90 7.82
N GLU A 30 21.76 4.04 8.50
CA GLU A 30 22.99 4.81 8.74
C GLU A 30 23.73 4.35 10.02
N LEU A 31 23.04 3.64 10.91
CA LEU A 31 23.62 3.16 12.16
C LEU A 31 24.53 1.94 11.92
N LYS A 32 25.72 1.94 12.54
CA LYS A 32 26.67 0.81 12.47
C LYS A 32 26.10 -0.49 13.04
N GLN A 33 25.27 -0.39 14.07
CA GLN A 33 24.57 -1.50 14.70
C GLN A 33 23.10 -1.08 14.86
N ASN A 34 22.22 -1.81 14.21
CA ASN A 34 20.79 -1.55 14.23
C ASN A 34 20.04 -2.89 14.42
N PRO A 35 19.19 -3.04 15.45
CA PRO A 35 18.39 -4.25 15.66
C PRO A 35 17.11 -4.28 14.80
N VAL A 36 16.76 -3.17 14.14
CA VAL A 36 15.53 -3.08 13.34
C VAL A 36 15.71 -3.82 12.01
N PRO A 37 14.81 -4.75 11.65
CA PRO A 37 14.87 -5.44 10.37
C PRO A 37 14.87 -4.47 9.19
N THR A 38 15.61 -4.81 8.14
CA THR A 38 15.70 -3.98 6.93
C THR A 38 14.58 -4.28 5.94
N PHE A 39 13.38 -4.52 6.46
CA PHE A 39 12.16 -4.62 5.68
C PHE A 39 10.98 -3.97 6.41
N VAL A 40 9.99 -3.49 5.65
CA VAL A 40 8.72 -2.97 6.16
C VAL A 40 7.57 -3.55 5.35
N VAL A 41 6.45 -3.84 6.02
CA VAL A 41 5.23 -4.35 5.39
C VAL A 41 4.12 -3.32 5.56
N TYR A 42 3.50 -2.91 4.46
CA TYR A 42 2.28 -2.10 4.46
C TYR A 42 1.09 -2.96 4.06
N ASP A 43 0.06 -2.95 4.89
CA ASP A 43 -1.20 -3.65 4.66
C ASP A 43 -2.27 -2.66 4.22
N GLN A 44 -2.75 -2.84 2.99
CA GLN A 44 -3.79 -2.05 2.31
C GLN A 44 -3.61 -0.52 2.37
N PRO A 45 -2.42 0.05 2.05
CA PRO A 45 -2.22 1.50 2.09
C PRO A 45 -3.17 2.26 1.15
N SER A 46 -3.61 1.65 0.05
CA SER A 46 -4.53 2.29 -0.90
C SER A 46 -5.95 2.48 -0.36
N GLN A 47 -6.38 1.72 0.65
CA GLN A 47 -7.78 1.64 1.13
C GLN A 47 -8.39 3.02 1.45
N VAL A 48 -7.54 3.93 1.90
CA VAL A 48 -7.89 5.31 2.22
C VAL A 48 -8.52 6.07 1.04
N TYR A 49 -8.15 5.71 -0.18
CA TYR A 49 -8.61 6.31 -1.43
C TYR A 49 -9.81 5.57 -2.06
N PHE A 50 -10.25 4.44 -1.49
CA PHE A 50 -11.43 3.75 -2.02
C PHE A 50 -12.72 4.38 -1.50
N PRO A 51 -13.76 4.50 -2.35
CA PRO A 51 -15.02 5.09 -1.97
C PRO A 51 -15.70 4.30 -0.84
N LYS A 52 -16.04 4.98 0.27
CA LYS A 52 -16.65 4.37 1.48
C LYS A 52 -18.13 3.95 1.34
N LYS A 53 -18.74 4.01 0.15
CA LYS A 53 -20.17 3.68 -0.05
C LYS A 53 -20.38 2.92 -1.35
N LEU A 54 -20.69 1.63 -1.22
CA LEU A 54 -22.01 1.11 -1.57
C LEU A 54 -22.42 0.11 -0.48
N VAL A 55 -23.64 0.27 0.02
CA VAL A 55 -24.30 -0.69 0.90
C VAL A 55 -24.23 -2.04 0.21
N ILE A 56 -23.46 -2.97 0.77
CA ILE A 56 -23.39 -4.36 0.34
C ILE A 56 -24.83 -4.87 0.29
N ARG A 57 -25.39 -5.02 -0.92
CA ARG A 57 -26.50 -5.93 -1.12
C ARG A 57 -25.91 -7.31 -0.96
N GLU A 58 -26.59 -8.18 -0.22
CA GLU A 58 -26.12 -9.54 0.13
C GLU A 58 -25.80 -10.43 -1.10
N ASP A 59 -26.07 -9.95 -2.32
CA ASP A 59 -25.86 -10.65 -3.60
C ASP A 59 -24.79 -10.03 -4.52
N ASP A 60 -24.09 -8.95 -4.15
CA ASP A 60 -23.06 -8.37 -5.02
C ASP A 60 -21.74 -9.15 -4.94
N THR A 61 -21.55 -10.05 -5.88
CA THR A 61 -20.30 -10.76 -6.20
C THR A 61 -19.26 -9.87 -6.91
N GLU A 62 -19.40 -8.54 -6.88
CA GLU A 62 -18.47 -7.65 -7.60
C GLU A 62 -17.18 -7.38 -6.82
N LEU A 63 -16.13 -7.92 -7.43
CA LEU A 63 -14.70 -7.74 -7.24
C LEU A 63 -14.32 -6.27 -7.02
N ASP A 64 -13.41 -6.03 -6.08
CA ASP A 64 -12.66 -4.80 -5.79
C ASP A 64 -13.18 -3.49 -6.43
N PRO A 65 -13.70 -2.51 -5.65
CA PRO A 65 -14.25 -1.27 -6.20
C PRO A 65 -13.22 -0.54 -7.09
N GLU A 66 -13.61 -0.14 -8.29
CA GLU A 66 -12.72 0.60 -9.19
C GLU A 66 -12.41 2.00 -8.63
N LEU A 67 -11.13 2.38 -8.64
CA LEU A 67 -10.69 3.72 -8.28
C LEU A 67 -10.95 4.68 -9.44
N ILE A 68 -11.37 5.90 -9.13
CA ILE A 68 -11.38 7.01 -10.09
C ILE A 68 -9.95 7.53 -10.33
N ASP A 69 -9.73 8.23 -11.44
CA ASP A 69 -8.40 8.67 -11.86
C ASP A 69 -7.62 9.45 -10.79
N GLU A 70 -8.27 10.35 -10.05
CA GLU A 70 -7.63 11.14 -8.97
C GLU A 70 -7.12 10.25 -7.82
N ASP A 71 -7.88 9.22 -7.45
CA ASP A 71 -7.52 8.27 -6.40
C ASP A 71 -6.40 7.33 -6.88
N ILE A 72 -6.45 6.89 -8.16
CA ILE A 72 -5.35 6.14 -8.79
C ILE A 72 -4.06 6.95 -8.75
N GLU A 73 -4.10 8.24 -9.08
CA GLU A 73 -2.93 9.11 -9.02
C GLU A 73 -2.37 9.25 -7.60
N ALA A 74 -3.23 9.30 -6.58
CA ALA A 74 -2.80 9.38 -5.19
C ALA A 74 -2.10 8.10 -4.74
N VAL A 75 -2.67 6.93 -5.03
CA VAL A 75 -2.04 5.63 -4.78
C VAL A 75 -0.70 5.52 -5.53
N ARG A 76 -0.68 5.94 -6.80
CA ARG A 76 0.53 5.97 -7.62
C ARG A 76 1.64 6.84 -7.01
N LYS A 77 1.29 7.98 -6.40
CA LYS A 77 2.27 8.81 -5.67
C LYS A 77 2.87 8.06 -4.48
N VAL A 78 2.06 7.28 -3.74
CA VAL A 78 2.56 6.42 -2.66
C VAL A 78 3.61 5.46 -3.19
N PHE A 79 3.29 4.66 -4.21
CA PHE A 79 4.26 3.70 -4.77
C PHE A 79 5.52 4.36 -5.33
N LYS A 80 5.43 5.56 -5.91
CA LYS A 80 6.62 6.32 -6.36
C LYS A 80 7.53 6.70 -5.19
N VAL A 81 6.97 7.10 -4.05
CA VAL A 81 7.74 7.38 -2.83
C VAL A 81 8.42 6.11 -2.33
N LEU A 82 7.70 4.99 -2.26
CA LEU A 82 8.26 3.70 -1.84
C LEU A 82 9.44 3.29 -2.74
N SER A 83 9.25 3.36 -4.07
CA SER A 83 10.28 3.06 -5.07
C SER A 83 11.53 3.93 -4.92
N SER A 84 11.34 5.22 -4.66
CA SER A 84 12.45 6.17 -4.46
C SER A 84 13.24 5.84 -3.19
N VAL A 85 12.57 5.48 -2.09
CA VAL A 85 13.26 5.12 -0.84
C VAL A 85 14.02 3.81 -1.00
N VAL A 86 13.48 2.81 -1.70
CA VAL A 86 14.20 1.56 -2.03
C VAL A 86 15.46 1.86 -2.86
N GLU A 87 15.33 2.67 -3.90
CA GLU A 87 16.46 3.09 -4.75
C GLU A 87 17.56 3.77 -3.92
N ASN A 88 17.18 4.79 -3.15
CA ASN A 88 18.11 5.55 -2.29
C ASN A 88 18.72 4.71 -1.17
N SER A 89 18.11 3.58 -0.82
CA SER A 89 18.65 2.64 0.17
C SER A 89 19.73 1.73 -0.41
N ASN A 90 20.03 1.79 -1.71
CA ASN A 90 21.00 0.95 -2.43
C ASN A 90 20.75 -0.55 -2.21
N GLY A 91 19.50 -0.98 -2.31
CA GLY A 91 19.10 -2.38 -2.11
C GLY A 91 19.17 -2.88 -0.66
N ARG A 92 19.43 -2.00 0.31
CA ARG A 92 19.49 -2.36 1.73
C ARG A 92 18.13 -2.33 2.43
N LEU A 93 17.06 -1.87 1.78
CA LEU A 93 15.70 -1.85 2.32
C LEU A 93 14.75 -2.59 1.39
N GLN A 94 13.95 -3.49 1.95
CA GLN A 94 12.84 -4.13 1.26
C GLN A 94 11.50 -3.53 1.74
N ILE A 95 10.61 -3.23 0.80
CA ILE A 95 9.23 -2.82 1.11
C ILE A 95 8.30 -3.88 0.53
N ILE A 96 7.41 -4.40 1.36
CA ILE A 96 6.38 -5.36 0.96
C ILE A 96 5.03 -4.65 1.10
N VAL A 97 4.21 -4.70 0.07
CA VAL A 97 2.90 -4.06 0.04
C VAL A 97 1.86 -5.14 -0.25
N LEU A 98 0.88 -5.28 0.64
CA LEU A 98 -0.30 -6.12 0.45
C LEU A 98 -1.45 -5.20 0.10
N ASP A 99 -2.02 -5.30 -1.10
CA ASP A 99 -2.98 -4.31 -1.58
C ASP A 99 -3.90 -4.89 -2.66
N HIS A 100 -5.03 -4.22 -2.89
CA HIS A 100 -5.98 -4.46 -3.98
C HIS A 100 -5.84 -3.44 -5.14
N ALA A 101 -4.92 -2.47 -5.00
CA ALA A 101 -4.66 -1.47 -6.02
C ALA A 101 -4.35 -2.11 -7.39
N SER A 102 -5.03 -1.63 -8.43
CA SER A 102 -4.84 -2.09 -9.80
C SER A 102 -3.43 -1.83 -10.31
N GLU A 103 -2.99 -2.62 -11.29
CA GLU A 103 -1.70 -2.44 -11.97
C GLU A 103 -1.54 -1.04 -12.58
N SER A 104 -2.62 -0.34 -12.92
CA SER A 104 -2.55 1.06 -13.38
C SER A 104 -1.92 2.01 -12.35
N ALA A 105 -2.00 1.70 -11.05
CA ALA A 105 -1.39 2.50 -10.00
C ALA A 105 0.12 2.25 -9.84
N TRP A 106 0.61 1.03 -10.09
CA TRP A 106 1.99 0.64 -9.73
C TRP A 106 2.82 -0.05 -10.83
N GLY A 107 2.21 -0.52 -11.91
CA GLY A 107 2.81 -1.44 -12.88
C GLY A 107 3.98 -0.90 -13.71
N ASP A 108 4.10 0.43 -13.85
CA ASP A 108 5.21 1.08 -14.56
C ASP A 108 6.26 1.70 -13.62
N ILE A 109 6.18 1.40 -12.32
CA ILE A 109 7.12 1.89 -11.32
C ILE A 109 8.28 0.91 -11.23
N GLN A 110 9.49 1.39 -11.56
CA GLN A 110 10.70 0.56 -11.74
C GLN A 110 10.98 -0.46 -10.63
N ASN A 111 10.83 -0.06 -9.36
CA ASN A 111 11.15 -0.93 -8.22
C ASN A 111 9.91 -1.64 -7.63
N ALA A 112 8.75 -1.51 -8.27
CA ALA A 112 7.55 -2.28 -7.93
C ALA A 112 7.54 -3.58 -8.71
N ASN A 113 7.43 -4.70 -8.00
CA ASN A 113 7.41 -6.04 -8.61
C ASN A 113 6.20 -6.79 -8.06
N LEU A 114 5.33 -7.28 -8.96
CA LEU A 114 4.24 -8.17 -8.57
C LEU A 114 4.83 -9.52 -8.14
N VAL A 115 4.56 -9.91 -6.89
CA VAL A 115 5.03 -11.20 -6.35
C VAL A 115 3.98 -12.27 -6.51
N GLU A 116 2.73 -11.98 -6.12
CA GLU A 116 1.61 -12.91 -6.20
C GLU A 116 0.31 -12.12 -6.32
N GLU A 117 -0.70 -12.72 -6.94
CA GLU A 117 -2.04 -12.15 -7.05
C GLU A 117 -3.10 -13.17 -6.59
N TRP A 118 -3.90 -12.76 -5.62
CA TRP A 118 -4.96 -13.58 -5.03
C TRP A 118 -6.33 -13.20 -5.60
N ARG A 119 -6.60 -13.67 -6.82
CA ARG A 119 -7.90 -13.56 -7.51
C ARG A 119 -8.45 -14.94 -7.88
N ASP A 120 -9.72 -14.99 -8.25
CA ASP A 120 -10.41 -16.19 -8.76
C ASP A 120 -10.38 -17.38 -7.78
N GLY A 121 -10.66 -17.11 -6.50
CA GLY A 121 -10.69 -18.14 -5.46
C GLY A 121 -9.31 -18.56 -4.93
N ARG A 122 -8.22 -17.96 -5.42
CA ARG A 122 -6.91 -18.00 -4.75
C ARG A 122 -6.92 -17.00 -3.59
N THR A 123 -6.37 -17.40 -2.45
CA THR A 123 -6.35 -16.60 -1.22
C THR A 123 -4.96 -16.63 -0.60
N LEU A 124 -4.59 -15.53 0.07
CA LEU A 124 -3.31 -15.44 0.81
C LEU A 124 -3.17 -16.58 1.83
N VAL A 125 -4.25 -16.85 2.58
CA VAL A 125 -4.32 -18.01 3.47
C VAL A 125 -4.78 -19.23 2.67
N PRO A 126 -3.95 -20.27 2.50
CA PRO A 126 -4.32 -21.42 1.70
C PRO A 126 -5.55 -22.15 2.27
N MET A 127 -6.52 -22.47 1.41
CA MET A 127 -7.74 -23.20 1.83
C MET A 127 -7.45 -24.57 2.47
N GLY A 128 -6.31 -25.18 2.14
CA GLY A 128 -5.86 -26.43 2.76
C GLY A 128 -5.58 -26.29 4.27
N TRP A 129 -5.27 -25.10 4.77
CA TRP A 129 -5.00 -24.86 6.20
C TRP A 129 -6.28 -24.85 7.06
N LEU A 130 -7.44 -24.64 6.44
CA LEU A 130 -8.73 -24.64 7.14
C LEU A 130 -9.22 -26.06 7.47
N LYS A 131 -8.65 -27.08 6.83
CA LYS A 131 -8.96 -28.49 7.09
C LYS A 131 -8.08 -28.97 8.24
N ARG A 132 -8.68 -29.17 9.42
CA ARG A 132 -8.05 -29.86 10.56
C ARG A 132 -8.17 -31.37 10.41
#